data_AF-A0A497NJP5-F1
#
_entry.id   AF-A0A497NJP5-F1
#
_cell.length_a   1.000
_cell.length_b   1.000
_cell.length_c   1.000
_cell.angle_alpha   90.00
_cell.angle_beta   90.00
_cell.angle_gamma   90.00
#
_symmetry.space_group_name_H-M   'P 1'
#
loop_
_entity.id
_entity.type
_entity.pdbx_description
1 polymer ?
#
loop_
_entity_poly.entity_id
_entity_poly.type
_entity_poly.pdbx_seq_one_letter_code
_entity_poly.pdbx_strand_id
1 'polypeptide(L)'
;GLLASLLINWRTALLAFISIIVSVSYAFMGKRTGLLGNFMVSFCVAVPFIYGGLIVADGLSLKILFFSLMAFLSNAGREVVKGIVDVEGDRSKGIRTVAVIYGERAAAYTATILILSAVLLSIVPPLTGMVSAWFIPFVTAADIGFIASSFLIIQRPTRENARRIKNLLLAWMMMGMIAFLAGK
;
A
#
# COMPACT_ATOMS: atom_id res chain seq x y z
N GLY A 1 -20.62 -5.80 -7.74
CA GLY A 1 -19.37 -5.16 -8.19
C GLY A 1 -19.56 -4.53 -9.55
N LEU A 2 -19.21 -5.25 -10.62
CA LEU A 2 -19.26 -4.75 -12.02
C LEU A 2 -20.61 -4.19 -12.47
N LEU A 3 -21.70 -4.94 -12.24
CA LEU A 3 -23.05 -4.48 -12.60
C LEU A 3 -23.41 -3.17 -11.91
N ALA A 4 -23.10 -3.04 -10.61
CA ALA A 4 -23.32 -1.81 -9.86
C ALA A 4 -22.45 -0.66 -10.35
N SER A 5 -21.19 -0.92 -10.77
CA SER A 5 -20.32 0.13 -11.32
C SER A 5 -20.77 0.67 -12.68
N LEU A 6 -21.40 -0.16 -13.50
CA LEU A 6 -21.99 0.26 -14.78
C LEU A 6 -23.16 1.24 -14.58
N LEU A 7 -23.88 1.12 -13.46
CA LEU A 7 -24.97 2.04 -13.09
C LEU A 7 -24.47 3.41 -12.61
N ILE A 8 -23.18 3.54 -12.30
CA ILE A 8 -22.59 4.80 -11.84
C ILE A 8 -22.01 5.57 -13.03
N ASN A 9 -20.95 5.04 -13.66
CA ASN A 9 -20.39 5.57 -14.89
C ASN A 9 -19.42 4.56 -15.56
N TRP A 10 -19.17 4.72 -16.85
CA TRP A 10 -18.33 3.78 -17.61
C TRP A 10 -16.87 3.73 -17.12
N ARG A 11 -16.33 4.85 -16.57
CA ARG A 11 -14.95 4.94 -16.07
C ARG A 11 -14.75 4.08 -14.82
N THR A 12 -15.70 4.11 -13.88
CA THR A 12 -15.72 3.28 -12.67
C THR A 12 -15.90 1.80 -13.01
N ALA A 13 -16.73 1.48 -14.01
CA ALA A 13 -16.87 0.12 -14.52
C ALA A 13 -15.57 -0.41 -15.15
N LEU A 14 -14.89 0.42 -15.96
CA LEU A 14 -13.58 0.06 -16.53
C LEU A 14 -12.54 -0.18 -15.43
N LEU A 15 -12.47 0.69 -14.43
CA LEU A 15 -11.55 0.53 -13.30
C LEU A 15 -11.85 -0.74 -12.49
N ALA A 16 -13.13 -1.02 -12.21
CA ALA A 16 -13.55 -2.25 -11.54
C ALA A 16 -13.19 -3.50 -12.35
N PHE A 17 -13.35 -3.46 -13.68
CA PHE A 17 -12.97 -4.54 -14.57
C PHE A 17 -11.46 -4.81 -14.53
N ILE A 18 -10.64 -3.76 -14.64
CA ILE A 18 -9.17 -3.85 -14.53
C ILE A 18 -8.79 -4.43 -13.15
N SER A 19 -9.40 -3.96 -12.07
CA SER A 19 -9.13 -4.47 -10.72
C SER A 19 -9.47 -5.95 -10.58
N ILE A 20 -10.53 -6.43 -11.23
CA ILE A 20 -10.89 -7.85 -11.24
C ILE A 20 -9.86 -8.65 -12.03
N ILE A 21 -9.44 -8.17 -13.21
CA ILE A 21 -8.38 -8.84 -13.99
C ILE A 21 -7.12 -8.97 -13.13
N VAL A 22 -6.65 -7.90 -12.50
CA VAL A 22 -5.45 -7.92 -11.66
C VAL A 22 -5.61 -8.89 -10.48
N SER A 23 -6.75 -8.87 -9.79
CA SER A 23 -7.04 -9.77 -8.66
C SER A 23 -7.06 -11.24 -9.10
N VAL A 24 -7.68 -11.54 -10.23
CA VAL A 24 -7.74 -12.89 -10.81
C VAL A 24 -6.35 -13.35 -11.26
N SER A 25 -5.61 -12.51 -11.98
CA SER A 25 -4.22 -12.81 -12.38
C SER A 25 -3.31 -13.04 -11.18
N TYR A 26 -3.51 -12.32 -10.07
CA TYR A 26 -2.82 -12.58 -8.81
C TYR A 26 -3.12 -13.99 -8.27
N ALA A 27 -4.39 -14.40 -8.26
CA ALA A 27 -4.79 -15.71 -7.76
C ALA A 27 -4.19 -16.87 -8.57
N PHE A 28 -4.17 -16.76 -9.91
CA PHE A 28 -3.66 -17.81 -10.78
C PHE A 28 -2.13 -17.86 -10.85
N MET A 29 -1.47 -16.70 -10.94
CA MET A 29 -0.03 -16.62 -11.25
C MET A 29 0.73 -15.68 -10.33
N GLY A 30 0.19 -14.48 -10.06
CA GLY A 30 0.90 -13.42 -9.35
C GLY A 30 1.32 -13.77 -7.92
N LYS A 31 0.58 -14.65 -7.24
CA LYS A 31 0.97 -15.20 -5.93
C LYS A 31 2.41 -15.73 -5.89
N ARG A 32 2.90 -16.29 -7.00
CA ARG A 32 4.22 -16.95 -7.06
C ARG A 32 5.35 -16.02 -7.48
N THR A 33 5.07 -14.79 -7.90
CA THR A 33 6.04 -13.88 -8.53
C THR A 33 6.74 -12.94 -7.55
N GLY A 34 6.39 -12.97 -6.25
CA GLY A 34 7.01 -12.16 -5.22
C GLY A 34 6.62 -10.68 -5.31
N LEU A 35 7.56 -9.81 -5.65
CA LEU A 35 7.35 -8.35 -5.63
C LEU A 35 6.23 -7.91 -6.58
N LEU A 36 6.14 -8.51 -7.77
CA LEU A 36 5.06 -8.21 -8.70
C LEU A 36 3.70 -8.60 -8.11
N GLY A 37 3.60 -9.75 -7.45
CA GLY A 37 2.39 -10.15 -6.72
C GLY A 37 2.02 -9.15 -5.61
N ASN A 38 3.00 -8.66 -4.86
CA ASN A 38 2.79 -7.64 -3.84
C ASN A 38 2.26 -6.32 -4.46
N PHE A 39 2.74 -5.94 -5.63
CA PHE A 39 2.23 -4.78 -6.36
C PHE A 39 0.80 -5.00 -6.88
N MET A 40 0.45 -6.20 -7.33
CA MET A 40 -0.93 -6.52 -7.71
C MET A 40 -1.90 -6.38 -6.53
N VAL A 41 -1.52 -6.88 -5.35
CA VAL A 41 -2.31 -6.72 -4.12
C VAL A 41 -2.44 -5.24 -3.75
N SER A 42 -1.33 -4.50 -3.82
CA SER A 42 -1.30 -3.08 -3.46
C SER A 42 -2.07 -2.21 -4.43
N PHE A 43 -2.10 -2.57 -5.71
CA PHE A 43 -2.97 -1.96 -6.71
C PHE A 43 -4.44 -2.09 -6.29
N CYS A 44 -4.88 -3.29 -5.92
CA CYS A 44 -6.25 -3.50 -5.43
C CYS A 44 -6.57 -2.69 -4.16
N VAL A 45 -5.58 -2.43 -3.29
CA VAL A 45 -5.75 -1.56 -2.11
C VAL A 45 -5.85 -0.07 -2.48
N ALA A 46 -5.17 0.34 -3.56
CA ALA A 46 -5.13 1.73 -4.02
C ALA A 46 -6.33 2.13 -4.91
N VAL A 47 -6.93 1.17 -5.62
CA VAL A 47 -8.08 1.36 -6.52
C VAL A 47 -9.29 2.04 -5.85
N PRO A 48 -9.69 1.70 -4.61
CA PRO A 48 -10.83 2.35 -3.95
C PRO A 48 -10.74 3.88 -3.87
N PHE A 49 -9.54 4.45 -3.70
CA PHE A 49 -9.34 5.91 -3.69
C PHE A 49 -9.69 6.53 -5.05
N ILE A 50 -9.16 5.95 -6.13
CA ILE A 50 -9.42 6.39 -7.51
C ILE A 50 -10.90 6.20 -7.83
N TYR A 51 -11.46 5.05 -7.45
CA TYR A 51 -12.87 4.73 -7.67
C TYR A 51 -13.78 5.77 -7.04
N GLY A 52 -13.57 6.10 -5.75
CA GLY A 52 -14.34 7.15 -5.07
C GLY A 52 -14.19 8.53 -5.72
N GLY A 53 -13.01 8.86 -6.22
CA GLY A 53 -12.77 10.09 -6.97
C GLY A 53 -13.58 10.21 -8.25
N LEU A 54 -13.67 9.12 -9.01
CA LEU A 54 -14.44 9.05 -10.25
C LEU A 54 -15.96 9.10 -10.03
N ILE A 55 -16.45 8.95 -8.79
CA ILE A 55 -17.87 9.13 -8.45
C ILE A 55 -18.17 10.61 -8.19
N VAL A 56 -17.32 11.27 -7.41
CA VAL A 56 -17.62 12.60 -6.85
C VAL A 56 -17.17 13.74 -7.76
N ALA A 57 -16.18 13.52 -8.62
CA ALA A 57 -15.61 14.53 -9.50
C ALA A 57 -15.67 14.10 -10.97
N ASP A 58 -15.77 15.08 -11.88
CA ASP A 58 -15.72 14.87 -13.33
C ASP A 58 -14.36 14.33 -13.83
N GLY A 59 -13.37 14.21 -12.95
CA GLY A 59 -12.03 13.72 -13.26
C GLY A 59 -11.20 13.31 -12.03
N LEU A 60 -10.01 12.80 -12.31
CA LEU A 60 -9.02 12.40 -11.30
C LEU A 60 -8.26 13.63 -10.79
N SER A 61 -8.60 14.08 -9.59
CA SER A 61 -7.82 15.13 -8.93
C SER A 61 -6.43 14.63 -8.54
N LEU A 62 -5.42 15.50 -8.63
CA LEU A 62 -4.05 15.20 -8.17
C LEU A 62 -4.04 14.72 -6.72
N LYS A 63 -4.87 15.32 -5.86
CA LYS A 63 -5.08 14.91 -4.47
C LYS A 63 -5.36 13.41 -4.34
N ILE A 64 -6.31 12.89 -5.11
CA ILE A 64 -6.71 11.48 -5.07
C ILE A 64 -5.59 10.57 -5.60
N LEU A 65 -4.87 11.01 -6.62
CA LEU A 65 -3.72 10.27 -7.15
C LEU A 65 -2.60 10.15 -6.11
N PHE A 66 -2.29 11.23 -5.37
CA PHE A 66 -1.33 11.19 -4.26
C PHE A 66 -1.78 10.20 -3.18
N PHE A 67 -3.04 10.25 -2.75
CA PHE A 67 -3.56 9.32 -1.75
C PHE A 67 -3.53 7.87 -2.20
N SER A 68 -3.92 7.60 -3.45
CA SER A 68 -3.86 6.27 -4.05
C SER A 68 -2.41 5.75 -4.11
N LEU A 69 -1.47 6.60 -4.54
CA LEU A 69 -0.05 6.23 -4.63
C LEU A 69 0.59 6.00 -3.26
N MET A 70 0.27 6.82 -2.25
CA MET A 70 0.71 6.60 -0.87
C MET A 70 0.21 5.26 -0.34
N ALA A 71 -1.08 4.95 -0.51
CA ALA A 71 -1.67 3.69 -0.08
C ALA A 71 -1.05 2.47 -0.80
N PHE A 72 -0.77 2.62 -2.11
CA PHE A 72 -0.07 1.61 -2.89
C PHE A 72 1.33 1.33 -2.32
N LEU A 73 2.14 2.38 -2.13
CA LEU A 73 3.53 2.25 -1.67
C LEU A 73 3.61 1.69 -0.24
N SER A 74 2.78 2.21 0.68
CA SER A 74 2.76 1.72 2.06
C SER A 74 2.31 0.27 2.15
N ASN A 75 1.29 -0.13 1.39
CA ASN A 75 0.83 -1.51 1.36
C ASN A 75 1.85 -2.44 0.68
N ALA A 76 2.51 -1.99 -0.38
CA ALA A 76 3.54 -2.77 -1.05
C ALA A 76 4.71 -3.07 -0.11
N GLY A 77 5.16 -2.07 0.65
CA GLY A 77 6.16 -2.27 1.69
C GLY A 77 5.68 -3.25 2.78
N ARG A 78 4.44 -3.12 3.23
CA ARG A 78 3.83 -4.04 4.21
C ARG A 78 3.74 -5.49 3.70
N GLU A 79 3.40 -5.72 2.44
CA GLU A 79 3.39 -7.08 1.84
C GLU A 79 4.81 -7.65 1.70
N VAL A 80 5.82 -6.81 1.49
CA VAL A 80 7.23 -7.26 1.53
C VAL A 80 7.64 -7.65 2.97
N VAL A 81 7.27 -6.87 3.99
CA VAL A 81 7.50 -7.24 5.41
C VAL A 81 6.78 -8.54 5.77
N LYS A 82 5.55 -8.73 5.29
CA LYS A 82 4.81 -9.99 5.45
C LYS A 82 5.56 -11.17 4.84
N GLY A 83 6.21 -10.99 3.68
CA GLY A 83 7.06 -12.01 3.08
C GLY A 83 8.23 -12.46 3.98
N ILE A 84 8.74 -11.60 4.87
CA ILE A 84 9.75 -11.98 5.89
C ILE A 84 9.13 -12.90 6.96
N VAL A 85 7.87 -12.68 7.32
CA VAL A 85 7.17 -13.52 8.32
C VAL A 85 6.94 -14.94 7.80
N ASP A 86 6.71 -15.05 6.49
CA ASP A 86 6.24 -16.26 5.83
C ASP A 86 7.34 -17.02 5.06
N VAL A 87 8.62 -16.64 5.19
CA VAL A 87 9.77 -17.18 4.41
C VAL A 87 9.79 -18.72 4.33
N GLU A 88 9.68 -19.41 5.46
CA GLU A 88 9.69 -20.89 5.50
C GLU A 88 8.49 -21.49 4.76
N GLY A 89 7.30 -20.92 4.98
CA GLY A 89 6.06 -21.34 4.34
C GLY A 89 6.04 -21.06 2.84
N ASP A 90 6.61 -19.93 2.42
CA ASP A 90 6.71 -19.55 1.02
C ASP A 90 7.75 -20.39 0.28
N ARG A 91 8.90 -20.67 0.92
CA ARG A 91 9.94 -21.53 0.37
C ARG A 91 9.42 -22.95 0.09
N SER A 92 8.72 -23.56 1.05
CA SER A 92 8.14 -24.90 0.88
C SER A 92 7.06 -24.97 -0.21
N LYS A 93 6.42 -23.85 -0.54
CA LYS A 93 5.40 -23.74 -1.61
C LYS A 93 5.98 -23.26 -2.95
N GLY A 94 7.29 -23.08 -3.05
CA GLY A 94 7.96 -22.58 -4.26
C GLY A 94 7.58 -21.14 -4.62
N ILE A 95 7.15 -20.34 -3.63
CA ILE A 95 6.80 -18.93 -3.82
C ILE A 95 8.08 -18.10 -3.76
N ARG A 96 8.27 -17.27 -4.79
CA ARG A 96 9.50 -16.51 -4.99
C ARG A 96 9.41 -15.10 -4.41
N THR A 97 9.16 -14.97 -3.11
CA THR A 97 9.16 -13.65 -2.46
C THR A 97 10.56 -13.04 -2.40
N VAL A 98 10.67 -11.73 -2.20
CA VAL A 98 11.96 -11.04 -2.04
C VAL A 98 12.77 -11.67 -0.90
N ALA A 99 12.11 -12.01 0.21
CA ALA A 99 12.75 -12.63 1.36
C ALA A 99 13.22 -14.07 1.08
N VAL A 100 12.50 -14.83 0.25
CA VAL A 100 12.90 -16.19 -0.15
C VAL A 100 14.09 -16.18 -1.11
N ILE A 101 14.10 -15.29 -2.11
CA ILE A 101 15.16 -15.24 -3.13
C ILE A 101 16.42 -14.53 -2.61
N TYR A 102 16.25 -13.35 -2.01
CA TYR A 102 17.35 -12.44 -1.68
C TYR A 102 17.61 -12.34 -0.16
N GLY A 103 16.84 -13.06 0.65
CA GLY A 103 16.96 -13.05 2.10
C GLY A 103 16.18 -11.94 2.80
N GLU A 104 16.02 -12.09 4.10
CA GLU A 104 15.20 -11.20 4.95
C GLU A 104 15.74 -9.77 4.98
N ARG A 105 17.08 -9.59 4.97
CA ARG A 105 17.73 -8.28 4.92
C ARG A 105 17.37 -7.51 3.66
N ALA A 106 17.45 -8.15 2.48
CA ALA A 106 17.09 -7.51 1.23
C ALA A 106 15.60 -7.12 1.21
N ALA A 107 14.73 -8.00 1.73
CA ALA A 107 13.31 -7.68 1.88
C ALA A 107 13.08 -6.49 2.83
N ALA A 108 13.81 -6.38 3.94
CA ALA A 108 13.70 -5.25 4.86
C ALA A 108 14.10 -3.92 4.19
N TYR A 109 15.15 -3.91 3.38
CA TYR A 109 15.53 -2.73 2.59
C TYR A 109 14.47 -2.37 1.54
N THR A 110 14.00 -3.36 0.77
CA THR A 110 12.94 -3.13 -0.24
C THR A 110 11.67 -2.59 0.40
N ALA A 111 11.23 -3.17 1.53
CA ALA A 111 10.08 -2.67 2.27
C ALA A 111 10.29 -1.23 2.74
N THR A 112 11.47 -0.93 3.27
CA THR A 112 11.81 0.41 3.77
C THR A 112 11.81 1.45 2.67
N ILE A 113 12.39 1.16 1.51
CA ILE A 113 12.39 2.09 0.37
C ILE A 113 10.95 2.42 -0.05
N LEU A 114 10.08 1.41 -0.14
CA LEU A 114 8.67 1.61 -0.51
C LEU A 114 7.92 2.46 0.53
N ILE A 115 8.10 2.15 1.82
CA ILE A 115 7.45 2.87 2.92
C ILE A 115 7.94 4.31 2.99
N LEU A 116 9.26 4.55 2.95
CA LEU A 116 9.82 5.90 3.00
C LEU A 116 9.46 6.71 1.75
N SER A 117 9.29 6.08 0.58
CA SER A 117 8.74 6.76 -0.60
C SER A 117 7.31 7.26 -0.34
N ALA A 118 6.48 6.48 0.36
CA ALA A 118 5.14 6.93 0.75
C ALA A 118 5.20 8.12 1.73
N VAL A 119 6.12 8.09 2.69
CA VAL A 119 6.35 9.18 3.66
C VAL A 119 6.85 10.45 2.96
N LEU A 120 7.79 10.35 2.00
CA LEU A 120 8.23 11.52 1.25
C LEU A 120 7.09 12.13 0.43
N LEU A 121 6.21 11.27 -0.10
CA LEU A 121 5.06 11.68 -0.89
C LEU A 121 3.98 12.39 -0.05
N SER A 122 3.86 12.04 1.24
CA SER A 122 2.86 12.62 2.16
C SER A 122 3.09 14.11 2.45
N ILE A 123 4.29 14.62 2.18
CA ILE A 123 4.68 16.02 2.38
C ILE A 123 4.06 16.93 1.30
N VAL A 124 3.79 16.39 0.11
CA VAL A 124 3.33 17.19 -1.04
C VAL A 124 1.93 17.80 -0.83
N PRO A 125 0.89 17.05 -0.40
CA PRO A 125 -0.45 17.60 -0.28
C PRO A 125 -0.58 18.79 0.69
N PRO A 126 0.06 18.80 1.88
CA PRO A 126 0.08 19.99 2.75
C PRO A 126 0.78 21.20 2.13
N LEU A 127 1.94 21.00 1.51
CA LEU A 127 2.74 22.11 0.93
C LEU A 127 2.05 22.78 -0.26
N THR A 128 1.22 22.03 -0.98
CA THR A 128 0.49 22.50 -2.16
C THR A 128 -0.91 23.00 -1.83
N GLY A 129 -1.31 23.01 -0.55
CA GLY A 129 -2.64 23.44 -0.11
C GLY A 129 -3.76 22.51 -0.56
N MET A 130 -3.47 21.25 -0.90
CA MET A 130 -4.48 20.28 -1.36
C MET A 130 -5.36 19.75 -0.21
N VAL A 131 -4.90 19.88 1.02
CA VAL A 131 -5.53 19.31 2.22
C VAL A 131 -5.70 20.35 3.31
N SER A 132 -6.68 20.16 4.19
CA SER A 132 -6.89 21.02 5.36
C SER A 132 -5.76 20.86 6.40
N ALA A 133 -5.63 21.83 7.30
CA ALA A 133 -4.66 21.77 8.41
C ALA A 133 -4.89 20.56 9.34
N TRP A 134 -6.12 20.04 9.40
CA TRP A 134 -6.46 18.85 10.19
C TRP A 134 -5.81 17.56 9.66
N PHE A 135 -5.37 17.54 8.40
CA PHE A 135 -4.59 16.44 7.84
C PHE A 135 -3.24 16.25 8.56
N ILE A 136 -2.57 17.36 8.90
CA ILE A 136 -1.18 17.41 9.36
C ILE A 136 -0.93 16.57 10.62
N PRO A 137 -1.67 16.72 11.74
CA PRO A 137 -1.36 15.94 12.94
C PRO A 137 -1.48 14.42 12.73
N PHE A 138 -2.47 13.97 11.97
CA PHE A 138 -2.68 12.53 11.72
C PHE A 138 -1.63 11.95 10.76
N VAL A 139 -1.29 12.67 9.69
CA VAL A 139 -0.26 12.21 8.75
C VAL A 139 1.12 12.19 9.41
N THR A 140 1.46 13.21 10.20
CA THR A 140 2.74 13.25 10.92
C THR A 140 2.87 12.10 11.90
N ALA A 141 1.79 11.76 12.63
CA ALA A 141 1.79 10.59 13.51
C ALA A 141 2.00 9.27 12.74
N ALA A 142 1.34 9.11 11.58
CA ALA A 142 1.53 7.96 10.72
C ALA A 142 2.96 7.88 10.17
N ASP A 143 3.52 9.00 9.71
CA ASP A 143 4.86 9.08 9.13
C ASP A 143 5.96 8.76 10.15
N ILE A 144 5.86 9.27 11.37
CA ILE A 144 6.76 8.90 12.47
C ILE A 144 6.68 7.39 12.72
N GLY A 145 5.47 6.83 12.74
CA GLY A 145 5.24 5.39 12.88
C GLY A 145 5.86 4.58 11.75
N PHE A 146 5.73 5.04 10.51
CA PHE A 146 6.34 4.41 9.33
C PHE A 146 7.86 4.46 9.38
N ILE A 147 8.46 5.62 9.65
CA ILE A 147 9.91 5.80 9.76
C ILE A 147 10.49 4.91 10.87
N ALA A 148 9.87 4.91 12.06
CA ALA A 148 10.30 4.07 13.17
C ALA A 148 10.21 2.58 12.81
N SER A 149 9.12 2.17 12.15
CA SER A 149 8.92 0.79 11.68
C SER A 149 9.98 0.37 10.66
N SER A 150 10.34 1.25 9.73
CA SER A 150 11.40 1.06 8.74
C SER A 150 12.78 0.88 9.40
N PHE A 151 13.10 1.71 10.38
CA PHE A 151 14.36 1.58 11.12
C PHE A 151 14.43 0.24 11.89
N LEU A 152 13.35 -0.12 12.59
CA LEU A 152 13.29 -1.35 13.37
C LEU A 152 13.40 -2.61 12.51
N ILE A 153 12.79 -2.65 11.32
CA ILE A 153 12.88 -3.82 10.44
C ILE A 153 14.27 -3.98 9.83
N ILE A 154 14.95 -2.88 9.47
CA ILE A 154 16.34 -2.93 8.97
C ILE A 154 17.29 -3.43 10.05
N GLN A 155 17.16 -2.94 11.29
CA GLN A 155 18.03 -3.33 12.38
C GLN A 155 17.90 -4.81 12.75
N ARG A 156 16.65 -5.32 12.78
CA ARG A 156 16.36 -6.69 13.20
C ARG A 156 15.36 -7.34 12.24
N PRO A 157 15.79 -7.82 11.07
CA PRO A 157 14.92 -8.41 10.05
C PRO A 157 14.52 -9.85 10.40
N THR A 158 14.17 -10.13 11.66
CA THR A 158 13.75 -11.47 12.11
C THR A 158 12.24 -11.66 11.91
N ARG A 159 11.81 -12.92 11.77
CA ARG A 159 10.39 -13.29 11.66
C ARG A 159 9.50 -12.67 12.75
N GLU A 160 9.94 -12.71 14.01
CA GLU A 160 9.19 -12.18 15.15
C GLU A 160 9.03 -10.65 15.03
N ASN A 161 10.12 -9.93 14.77
CA ASN A 161 10.07 -8.49 14.62
C ASN A 161 9.24 -8.10 13.39
N ALA A 162 9.42 -8.77 12.25
CA ALA A 162 8.64 -8.56 11.05
C ALA A 162 7.13 -8.73 11.29
N ARG A 163 6.73 -9.71 12.11
CA ARG A 163 5.31 -9.91 12.48
C ARG A 163 4.76 -8.74 13.28
N ARG A 164 5.54 -8.22 14.23
CA ARG A 164 5.19 -7.01 14.99
C ARG A 164 5.09 -5.79 14.08
N ILE A 165 6.12 -5.54 13.26
CA ILE A 165 6.17 -4.41 12.33
C ILE A 165 5.01 -4.45 11.33
N LYS A 166 4.69 -5.61 10.75
CA LYS A 166 3.55 -5.77 9.82
C LYS A 166 2.22 -5.28 10.43
N ASN A 167 2.00 -5.55 11.72
CA ASN A 167 0.78 -5.13 12.41
C ASN A 167 0.81 -3.63 12.75
N LEU A 168 1.97 -3.09 13.14
CA LEU A 168 2.15 -1.66 13.35
C LEU A 168 1.91 -0.87 12.05
N LEU A 169 2.46 -1.34 10.93
CA LEU A 169 2.23 -0.74 9.61
C LEU A 169 0.74 -0.68 9.26
N LEU A 170 -0.05 -1.69 9.62
CA LEU A 170 -1.50 -1.64 9.43
C LEU A 170 -2.14 -0.53 10.27
N ALA A 171 -1.73 -0.37 11.53
CA ALA A 171 -2.23 0.70 12.39
C ALA A 171 -1.86 2.09 11.83
N TRP A 172 -0.64 2.27 11.33
CA TRP A 172 -0.22 3.53 10.70
C TRP A 172 -0.96 3.80 9.39
N MET A 173 -1.25 2.78 8.59
CA MET A 173 -2.13 2.92 7.42
C MET A 173 -3.56 3.34 7.81
N MET A 174 -4.10 2.84 8.94
CA MET A 174 -5.39 3.30 9.46
C MET A 174 -5.33 4.76 9.91
N MET A 175 -4.22 5.20 10.54
CA MET A 175 -4.00 6.62 10.86
C MET A 175 -3.94 7.48 9.58
N GLY A 176 -3.29 7.00 8.52
CA GLY A 176 -3.28 7.66 7.21
C GLY A 176 -4.67 7.77 6.59
N MET A 177 -5.53 6.77 6.77
CA MET A 177 -6.95 6.84 6.37
C MET A 177 -7.71 7.91 7.14
N ILE A 178 -7.47 8.03 8.45
CA ILE A 178 -8.06 9.10 9.27
C ILE A 178 -7.58 10.47 8.80
N ALA A 179 -6.28 10.61 8.49
CA ALA A 179 -5.72 11.82 7.92
C ALA A 179 -6.45 12.19 6.62
N PHE A 180 -6.60 11.25 5.68
CA PHE A 180 -7.32 11.45 4.43
C PHE A 180 -8.75 11.96 4.65
N LEU A 181 -9.47 11.42 5.63
CA LEU A 181 -10.84 11.85 5.95
C LEU A 181 -10.88 13.25 6.59
N ALA A 182 -9.93 13.56 7.48
CA ALA A 182 -9.81 14.86 8.14
C ALA A 182 -9.31 15.97 7.21
N GLY A 183 -8.54 15.60 6.18
CA GLY A 183 -7.96 16.49 5.18
C GLY A 183 -8.92 16.97 4.08
N LYS A 184 -10.22 16.64 4.19
CA LYS A 184 -11.26 17.16 3.30
C LYS A 184 -11.38 18.68 3.40
#